data_AF-A0A397G1L1-F1
#
_entry.id   AF-A0A397G1L1-F1
#
_cell.length_a   1.000
_cell.length_b   1.000
_cell.length_c   1.000
_cell.angle_alpha   90.00
_cell.angle_beta   90.00
_cell.angle_gamma   90.00
#
_symmetry.space_group_name_H-M   'P 1'
#
loop_
_entity.id
_entity.type
_entity.pdbx_description
1 polymer ?
#
loop_
_entity_poly.entity_id
_entity_poly.type
_entity_poly.pdbx_seq_one_letter_code
_entity_poly.pdbx_strand_id
1 'polypeptide(L)'
;MASSITGGLLDNGTSNIIDPDTYFDIHEPPKSLAEDERKIEEFVSRNSKTGRRIVLITSGGTAVPLENNTVRFLDNFSAGTRGATSAEYP
;
A
#
# COMPACT_ATOMS: atom_id res chain seq x y z
N MET A 1 -11.53 -31.34 1.38
CA MET A 1 -12.64 -30.41 1.63
C MET A 1 -12.08 -29.00 1.81
N ALA A 2 -11.53 -28.40 0.76
CA ALA A 2 -11.15 -27.00 0.76
C ALA A 2 -12.27 -26.25 0.03
N SER A 3 -13.05 -25.50 0.80
CA SER A 3 -14.11 -24.62 0.28
C SER A 3 -13.49 -23.67 -0.74
N SER A 4 -13.89 -23.83 -2.00
CA SER A 4 -13.59 -22.88 -3.07
C SER A 4 -14.21 -21.54 -2.70
N ILE A 5 -13.37 -20.55 -2.39
CA ILE A 5 -13.80 -19.14 -2.36
C ILE A 5 -13.89 -18.74 -3.84
N THR A 6 -15.06 -18.97 -4.45
CA THR A 6 -15.38 -18.56 -5.84
C THR A 6 -15.73 -17.08 -5.89
N GLY A 7 -14.77 -16.24 -5.53
CA GLY A 7 -14.82 -14.79 -5.71
C GLY A 7 -13.39 -14.30 -5.81
N GLY A 8 -12.95 -13.93 -7.01
CA GLY A 8 -11.61 -13.36 -7.21
C GLY A 8 -11.44 -12.16 -6.29
N LEU A 9 -10.24 -11.98 -5.73
CA LEU A 9 -9.89 -10.96 -4.72
C LEU A 9 -10.23 -9.52 -5.13
N LEU A 10 -10.61 -9.30 -6.40
CA LEU A 10 -10.93 -8.01 -7.02
C LEU A 10 -12.15 -8.12 -7.96
N ASP A 11 -13.19 -8.85 -7.54
CA ASP A 11 -14.49 -8.85 -8.21
C ASP A 11 -15.23 -7.54 -7.93
N ASN A 12 -15.34 -6.68 -8.96
CA ASN A 12 -16.04 -5.40 -8.88
C ASN A 12 -17.52 -5.49 -9.32
N GLY A 13 -18.07 -6.71 -9.45
CA GLY A 13 -19.43 -6.94 -9.94
C GLY A 13 -19.58 -6.80 -11.46
N THR A 14 -18.49 -6.54 -12.18
CA THR A 14 -18.39 -6.76 -13.63
C THR A 14 -17.62 -8.07 -13.83
N SER A 15 -17.97 -8.85 -14.85
CA SER A 15 -17.41 -10.20 -15.10
C SER A 15 -15.90 -10.26 -15.41
N ASN A 16 -15.14 -9.21 -15.09
CA ASN A 16 -13.71 -9.09 -15.32
C ASN A 16 -12.99 -9.06 -13.97
N ILE A 17 -12.06 -9.99 -13.79
CA ILE A 17 -11.11 -9.97 -12.67
C ILE A 17 -10.14 -8.82 -12.94
N ILE A 18 -9.99 -7.89 -11.99
CA ILE A 18 -8.97 -6.84 -12.09
C ILE A 18 -7.61 -7.49 -11.82
N ASP A 19 -6.69 -7.37 -12.77
CA ASP A 19 -5.28 -7.71 -12.59
C ASP A 19 -4.54 -6.49 -12.01
N PRO A 20 -3.95 -6.59 -10.79
CA PRO A 20 -3.16 -5.50 -10.23
C PRO A 20 -2.00 -5.06 -11.10
N ASP A 21 -1.40 -5.98 -11.87
CA ASP A 21 -0.23 -5.67 -12.69
C ASP A 21 -0.60 -4.70 -13.82
N THR A 22 -1.86 -4.74 -14.29
CA THR A 22 -2.38 -3.77 -15.27
C THR A 22 -2.30 -2.33 -14.74
N TYR A 23 -2.48 -2.10 -13.43
CA TYR A 23 -2.35 -0.77 -12.85
C TYR A 23 -0.90 -0.27 -12.95
N PHE A 24 0.07 -1.12 -12.64
CA PHE A 24 1.49 -0.74 -12.65
C PHE A 24 2.06 -0.60 -14.07
N ASP A 25 1.49 -1.30 -15.05
CA ASP A 25 1.86 -1.16 -16.46
C ASP A 25 1.46 0.19 -17.07
N ILE A 26 0.35 0.77 -16.61
CA ILE A 26 -0.23 2.00 -17.20
C ILE A 26 0.06 3.27 -16.38
N HIS A 27 0.61 3.13 -15.17
CA HIS A 27 0.94 4.26 -14.31
C HIS A 27 2.44 4.32 -14.03
N GLU A 28 3.03 5.49 -14.29
CA GLU A 28 4.44 5.71 -13.95
C GLU A 28 4.65 5.66 -12.43
N PRO A 29 5.71 4.97 -11.96
CA PRO A 29 6.04 4.95 -10.55
C PRO A 29 6.47 6.35 -10.06
N PRO A 30 6.31 6.64 -8.76
CA PRO A 30 6.86 7.86 -8.18
C PRO A 30 8.37 7.95 -8.39
N LYS A 31 8.87 9.16 -8.67
CA LYS A 31 10.31 9.39 -8.93
C LYS A 31 11.22 8.97 -7.76
N SER A 32 10.69 8.93 -6.54
CA SER A 32 11.43 8.53 -5.34
C SER A 32 11.50 7.02 -5.12
N LEU A 33 10.74 6.21 -5.89
CA LEU A 33 10.53 4.78 -5.60
C LEU A 33 11.84 4.03 -5.40
N ALA A 34 12.79 4.17 -6.33
CA ALA A 34 14.09 3.48 -6.25
C ALA A 34 14.91 3.88 -5.00
N GLU A 35 14.81 5.13 -4.55
CA GLU A 35 15.49 5.58 -3.33
C GLU A 35 14.81 5.02 -2.08
N ASP A 36 13.48 5.01 -2.06
CA ASP A 36 12.68 4.50 -0.95
C ASP A 36 12.85 2.97 -0.80
N GLU A 37 12.86 2.23 -1.91
CA GLU A 37 13.18 0.80 -1.95
C GLU A 37 14.55 0.53 -1.31
N ARG A 38 15.59 1.25 -1.74
CA ARG A 38 16.94 1.09 -1.18
C ARG A 38 16.98 1.34 0.34
N LYS A 39 16.28 2.37 0.83
CA LYS A 39 16.20 2.66 2.27
C LYS A 39 15.50 1.55 3.04
N ILE A 40 14.40 1.02 2.49
CA ILE A 40 13.63 -0.07 3.10
C ILE A 40 14.46 -1.35 3.12
N GLU A 41 15.13 -1.71 2.03
CA GLU A 41 16.02 -2.87 1.95
C GLU A 41 17.14 -2.79 2.99
N GLU A 42 17.79 -1.64 3.13
CA GLU A 42 18.83 -1.43 4.13
C GLU A 42 18.27 -1.57 5.56
N PHE A 43 17.09 -1.01 5.82
CA PHE A 43 16.40 -1.12 7.11
C PHE A 43 16.07 -2.58 7.46
N VAL A 44 15.47 -3.31 6.52
CA VAL A 44 15.10 -4.71 6.72
C VAL A 44 16.35 -5.56 6.93
N SER A 45 17.34 -5.44 6.04
CA SER A 45 18.61 -6.19 6.13
C SER A 45 19.30 -6.00 7.47
N ARG A 46 19.40 -4.75 7.95
CA ARG A 46 20.04 -4.43 9.24
C ARG A 46 19.30 -5.07 10.42
N ASN A 47 17.98 -4.97 10.45
CA ASN A 47 17.19 -5.47 11.58
C ASN A 47 17.12 -7.01 11.59
N SER A 48 16.92 -7.63 10.42
CA SER A 48 16.92 -9.10 10.26
C SER A 48 18.25 -9.72 10.70
N LYS A 49 19.39 -9.12 10.34
CA LYS A 49 20.73 -9.58 10.79
C LYS A 49 20.90 -9.56 12.31
N THR A 50 20.16 -8.69 13.00
CA THR A 50 20.19 -8.58 14.47
C THR A 50 19.07 -9.38 15.16
N GLY A 51 18.30 -10.17 14.41
CA GLY A 51 17.20 -10.97 14.95
C GLY A 51 15.99 -10.15 15.42
N ARG A 52 15.89 -8.88 15.05
CA ARG A 52 14.76 -8.01 15.42
C ARG A 52 13.54 -8.34 14.56
N ARG A 53 12.37 -8.50 15.18
CA ARG A 53 11.09 -8.64 14.47
C ARG A 53 10.72 -7.32 13.79
N ILE A 54 10.12 -7.41 12.62
CA ILE A 54 9.72 -6.26 11.81
C ILE A 54 8.22 -6.37 11.54
N VAL A 55 7.52 -5.23 11.60
CA VAL A 55 6.12 -5.09 11.20
C VAL A 55 6.00 -3.87 10.28
N LEU A 56 5.15 -3.98 9.25
CA LEU A 56 4.77 -2.85 8.39
C LEU A 56 3.43 -2.33 8.85
N ILE A 57 3.38 -1.05 9.23
CA ILE A 57 2.15 -0.34 9.58
C ILE A 57 1.89 0.70 8.49
N THR A 58 0.75 0.57 7.80
CA THR A 58 0.23 1.61 6.91
C THR A 58 -0.77 2.46 7.69
N SER A 59 -0.64 3.79 7.64
CA SER A 59 -1.49 4.71 8.40
C SER A 59 -1.74 5.99 7.63
N GLY A 60 -2.85 6.66 7.93
CA GLY A 60 -3.33 7.84 7.19
C GLY A 60 -4.29 7.51 6.07
N GLY A 61 -4.69 8.54 5.33
CA GLY A 61 -5.57 8.47 4.17
C GLY A 61 -4.80 8.48 2.86
N THR A 62 -5.46 8.07 1.77
CA THR A 62 -4.96 8.20 0.41
C THR A 62 -5.84 9.17 -0.34
N ALA A 63 -5.25 10.12 -1.07
CA ALA A 63 -5.96 11.01 -1.96
C ALA A 63 -5.81 10.55 -3.42
N VAL A 64 -6.89 10.65 -4.19
CA VAL A 64 -6.91 10.36 -5.63
C VAL A 64 -7.18 11.67 -6.39
N PRO A 65 -6.23 12.16 -7.19
CA PRO A 65 -6.43 13.39 -7.97
C PRO A 65 -7.47 13.18 -9.08
N LEU A 66 -8.28 14.20 -9.36
CA LEU A 66 -9.22 14.18 -10.49
C LEU A 66 -8.63 14.82 -11.75
N GLU A 67 -7.54 15.58 -11.61
CA GLU A 67 -6.81 16.23 -12.70
C GLU A 67 -5.29 16.19 -12.46
N ASN A 68 -4.51 16.20 -13.54
CA ASN A 68 -3.04 16.15 -13.48
C ASN A 68 -2.43 17.36 -12.75
N ASN A 69 -2.92 18.57 -13.04
CA ASN A 69 -2.66 19.75 -12.22
C ASN A 69 -3.70 19.77 -11.10
N THR A 70 -3.42 19.00 -10.05
CA THR A 70 -4.43 18.66 -9.04
C THR A 70 -4.93 19.89 -8.29
N VAL A 71 -6.21 20.19 -8.49
CA VAL A 71 -6.97 21.20 -7.72
C VAL A 71 -8.14 20.57 -6.96
N ARG A 72 -8.61 19.41 -7.42
CA ARG A 72 -9.64 18.60 -6.77
C ARG A 72 -9.13 17.18 -6.60
N PHE A 73 -9.53 16.56 -5.49
CA PHE A 73 -9.18 15.19 -5.17
C PHE A 73 -10.28 14.53 -4.35
N LEU A 74 -10.37 13.20 -4.45
CA LEU A 74 -11.15 12.37 -3.55
C LEU A 74 -10.22 11.92 -2.42
N ASP A 75 -10.62 12.11 -1.17
CA ASP A 75 -9.80 11.75 -0.01
C ASP A 75 -10.50 10.67 0.84
N ASN A 76 -9.74 9.64 1.21
CA ASN A 76 -10.14 8.66 2.21
C ASN A 76 -9.70 9.17 3.58
N PHE A 77 -10.57 9.91 4.27
CA PHE A 77 -10.21 10.55 5.54
C PHE A 77 -9.74 9.56 6.61
N SER A 78 -8.55 9.82 7.15
CA SER A 78 -8.00 9.10 8.30
C SER A 78 -6.98 9.98 9.01
N ALA A 79 -7.23 10.26 10.30
CA ALA A 79 -6.31 11.02 11.15
C ALA A 79 -5.00 10.27 11.45
N GLY A 80 -4.89 8.98 11.10
CA GLY A 80 -3.70 8.16 11.34
C GLY A 80 -3.45 7.77 12.81
N THR A 81 -4.30 8.21 13.75
CA THR A 81 -4.11 8.00 15.20
C THR A 81 -3.94 6.52 15.55
N ARG A 82 -4.74 5.62 14.95
CA ARG A 82 -4.63 4.18 15.23
C ARG A 82 -3.26 3.63 14.85
N GLY A 83 -2.77 3.94 13.64
CA GLY A 83 -1.47 3.45 13.20
C GLY A 83 -0.31 4.04 13.99
N ALA A 84 -0.38 5.33 14.34
CA ALA A 84 0.62 5.98 15.19
C ALA A 84 0.67 5.35 16.59
N THR A 85 -0.48 5.20 17.25
CA THR A 85 -0.55 4.54 18.57
C THR A 85 -0.12 3.07 18.50
N SER A 86 -0.45 2.34 17.42
CA SER A 86 0.01 0.96 17.25
C SER A 86 1.52 0.86 17.03
N ALA A 87 2.17 1.86 16.42
CA ALA A 87 3.62 1.89 16.24
C ALA A 87 4.38 2.16 17.55
N GLU A 88 3.75 2.87 18.48
CA GLU A 88 4.32 3.24 19.78
C GLU A 88 3.88 2.33 20.93
N TYR A 89 3.01 1.34 20.65
CA TYR A 89 2.42 0.51 21.70
C TYR A 89 3.52 -0.21 22.50
N PRO A 90 3.54 -0.10 23.86
CA PRO A 90 4.59 -0.67 24.70
C PRO A 90 4.74 -2.19 24.63
#